data_AF-A0A7J8PMN7-F1
#
_entry.id   AF-A0A7J8PMN7-F1
#
_cell.length_a   1.000
_cell.length_b   1.000
_cell.length_c   1.000
_cell.angle_alpha   90.00
_cell.angle_beta   90.00
_cell.angle_gamma   90.00
#
_symmetry.space_group_name_H-M   'P 1'
#
loop_
_entity.id
_entity.type
_entity.pdbx_description
1 polymer ?
#
loop_
_entity_poly.entity_id
_entity_poly.type
_entity_poly.pdbx_seq_one_letter_code
_entity_poly.pdbx_strand_id
1 'polypeptide(L)'
;MAAVRLISTSTVHAANDRASSGRIDLNTWDIRNLQIGYIQKGLLFPKPKLPLQYNSSGNMLIHHLKTSLSHTRHCFPLLAGRLATTQHEDDTISFFVD
;
A
#
# COMPACT_ATOMS: atom_id res chain seq x y z
N MET A 1 -14.79 -22.45 13.48
CA MET A 1 -14.04 -21.36 12.83
C MET A 1 -14.70 -20.05 13.19
N ALA A 2 -13.96 -19.07 13.71
CA ALA A 2 -14.51 -17.74 13.98
C ALA A 2 -14.79 -17.03 12.64
N ALA A 3 -15.97 -16.45 12.48
CA ALA A 3 -16.33 -15.70 11.29
C ALA A 3 -15.54 -14.39 11.22
N VAL A 4 -14.84 -14.14 10.11
CA VAL A 4 -14.20 -12.85 9.84
C VAL A 4 -15.25 -11.89 9.28
N ARG A 5 -15.31 -10.68 9.84
CA ARG A 5 -16.20 -9.60 9.35
C ARG A 5 -15.38 -8.47 8.77
N LEU A 6 -15.61 -8.14 7.50
CA LEU A 6 -15.06 -6.93 6.88
C LEU A 6 -15.73 -5.69 7.51
N ILE A 7 -14.93 -4.78 8.06
CA ILE A 7 -15.42 -3.57 8.74
C ILE A 7 -15.23 -2.29 7.90
N SER A 8 -14.28 -2.28 6.96
CA SER A 8 -14.02 -1.16 6.07
C SER A 8 -13.17 -1.59 4.88
N THR A 9 -13.38 -0.97 3.73
CA THR A 9 -12.51 -1.03 2.55
C THR A 9 -12.39 0.38 2.00
N SER A 10 -11.17 0.82 1.70
CA SER A 10 -10.96 2.15 1.12
C SER A 10 -9.62 2.27 0.44
N THR A 11 -9.58 3.07 -0.62
CA THR A 11 -8.34 3.56 -1.22
C THR A 11 -7.84 4.78 -0.44
N VAL A 12 -6.56 4.82 -0.09
CA VAL A 12 -5.94 5.96 0.62
C VAL A 12 -5.07 6.75 -0.34
N HIS A 13 -5.42 8.01 -0.57
CA HIS A 13 -4.64 8.93 -1.42
C HIS A 13 -3.55 9.63 -0.60
N ALA A 14 -2.52 10.15 -1.29
CA ALA A 14 -1.48 10.95 -0.64
C ALA A 14 -2.07 12.24 -0.09
N ALA A 15 -1.58 12.70 1.06
CA ALA A 15 -2.05 13.94 1.67
C ALA A 15 -1.66 15.19 0.84
N ASN A 16 -0.66 15.06 -0.02
CA ASN A 16 -0.18 16.14 -0.88
C ASN A 16 0.30 15.57 -2.22
N ASP A 17 -0.27 16.05 -3.32
CA ASP A 17 -0.10 15.50 -4.68
C ASP A 17 1.18 16.02 -5.40
N ARG A 18 2.07 16.67 -4.63
CA ARG A 18 3.22 17.42 -5.18
C ARG A 18 4.47 16.59 -5.39
N ALA A 19 4.49 15.35 -4.92
CA ALA A 19 5.57 14.44 -5.23
C ALA A 19 5.23 13.79 -6.57
N SER A 20 5.83 14.28 -7.66
CA SER A 20 5.98 13.45 -8.85
C SER A 20 6.56 12.12 -8.37
N SER A 21 5.77 11.06 -8.39
CA SER A 21 6.28 9.71 -8.23
C SER A 21 7.29 9.55 -9.35
N GLY A 22 8.57 9.67 -9.00
CA GLY A 22 9.64 9.48 -9.96
C GLY A 22 9.46 8.09 -10.55
N ARG A 23 9.39 8.00 -11.87
CA ARG A 23 9.42 6.71 -12.55
C ARG A 23 10.68 5.96 -12.11
N ILE A 24 10.52 4.71 -11.68
CA ILE A 24 11.64 3.82 -11.40
C ILE A 24 11.56 2.63 -12.31
N ASP A 25 12.54 2.51 -13.21
CA ASP A 25 12.73 1.32 -14.00
C ASP A 25 13.27 0.19 -13.13
N LEU A 26 12.63 -0.98 -13.24
CA LEU A 26 13.00 -2.17 -12.48
C LEU A 26 14.28 -2.79 -13.02
N ASN A 27 15.17 -3.18 -12.11
CA ASN A 27 16.36 -3.92 -12.48
C ASN A 27 16.08 -5.43 -12.58
N THR A 28 17.09 -6.19 -13.00
CA THR A 28 17.00 -7.65 -13.15
C THR A 28 16.71 -8.41 -11.86
N TRP A 29 17.11 -7.89 -10.69
CA TRP A 29 16.76 -8.46 -9.39
C TRP A 29 15.29 -8.23 -9.05
N ASP A 30 14.77 -7.05 -9.33
CA ASP A 30 13.36 -6.72 -9.11
C ASP A 30 12.45 -7.60 -9.96
N ILE A 31 12.78 -7.78 -11.24
CA ILE A 31 12.03 -8.63 -12.18
C ILE A 31 11.96 -10.08 -11.68
N ARG A 32 13.07 -10.62 -11.15
CA ARG A 32 13.07 -11.97 -10.57
C ARG A 32 12.08 -12.08 -9.40
N ASN A 33 11.95 -11.03 -8.60
CA ASN A 33 11.04 -11.00 -7.46
C ASN A 33 9.57 -10.88 -7.88
N LEU A 34 9.24 -10.37 -9.09
CA LEU A 34 7.85 -10.30 -9.57
C LEU A 34 7.20 -11.69 -9.75
N GLN A 35 8.01 -12.73 -9.96
CA GLN A 35 7.55 -14.11 -10.05
C GLN A 35 7.14 -14.69 -8.69
N ILE A 36 7.59 -14.06 -7.61
CA ILE A 36 7.26 -14.41 -6.24
C ILE A 36 6.08 -13.52 -5.86
N GLY A 37 4.88 -14.10 -5.78
CA GLY A 37 3.63 -13.35 -5.58
C GLY A 37 3.63 -12.41 -4.36
N TYR A 38 2.58 -11.60 -4.22
CA TYR A 38 2.49 -10.57 -3.19
C TYR A 38 2.86 -11.07 -1.79
N ILE A 39 3.81 -10.38 -1.15
CA ILE A 39 4.25 -10.67 0.21
C ILE A 39 3.08 -10.45 1.19
N GLN A 40 2.67 -11.51 1.89
CA GLN A 40 1.62 -11.46 2.91
C GLN A 40 2.25 -11.35 4.30
N LYS A 41 2.09 -10.19 4.96
CA LYS A 41 2.55 -9.95 6.34
C LYS A 41 1.42 -9.38 7.18
N GLY A 42 1.36 -9.74 8.46
CA GLY A 42 0.39 -9.24 9.42
C GLY A 42 1.05 -8.94 10.77
N LEU A 43 0.46 -8.00 11.52
CA LEU A 43 0.87 -7.66 12.87
C LEU A 43 -0.30 -7.92 13.83
N LEU A 44 -0.02 -8.53 14.96
CA LEU A 44 -1.00 -8.79 16.02
C LEU A 44 -0.72 -7.85 17.20
N PHE A 45 -1.74 -7.09 17.59
CA PHE A 45 -1.67 -6.19 18.73
C PHE A 45 -2.63 -6.67 19.83
N PRO A 46 -2.24 -6.58 21.12
CA PRO A 46 -3.18 -6.79 22.21
C PRO A 46 -4.37 -5.84 22.11
N LYS A 47 -5.54 -6.30 22.57
CA LYS A 47 -6.73 -5.45 22.62
C LYS A 47 -6.43 -4.22 23.51
N PRO A 48 -6.67 -2.98 23.03
CA PRO A 48 -6.41 -1.80 23.83
C PRO A 48 -7.29 -1.79 25.09
N LYS A 49 -6.75 -1.32 26.21
CA LYS A 49 -7.43 -1.30 27.54
C LYS A 49 -8.40 -0.13 27.74
N LEU A 50 -8.61 0.73 26.75
CA LEU A 50 -9.49 1.91 26.89
C LEU A 50 -10.99 1.52 26.89
N PRO A 51 -11.88 2.36 27.46
CA PRO A 51 -13.33 2.19 27.36
C PRO A 51 -13.77 2.50 25.91
N LEU A 52 -13.44 1.60 25.01
CA LEU A 52 -13.73 1.69 23.59
C LEU A 52 -15.20 1.33 23.42
N GLN A 53 -16.08 2.33 23.42
CA GLN A 53 -17.40 2.18 22.84
C GLN A 53 -17.21 1.67 21.41
N TYR A 54 -17.58 0.40 21.20
CA TYR A 54 -17.30 -0.40 20.01
C TYR A 54 -17.68 0.30 18.70
N ASN A 55 -18.65 1.23 18.75
CA ASN A 55 -19.15 1.99 17.60
C ASN A 55 -18.32 3.25 17.29
N SER A 56 -17.70 3.89 18.28
CA SER A 56 -16.84 5.09 18.05
C SER A 56 -15.37 4.74 17.85
N SER A 57 -14.89 3.65 18.47
CA SER A 57 -13.47 3.28 18.43
C SER A 57 -13.01 2.71 17.09
N GLY A 58 -13.87 1.93 16.42
CA GLY A 58 -13.55 1.37 15.10
C GLY A 58 -13.34 2.49 14.08
N ASN A 59 -14.23 3.48 14.09
CA ASN A 59 -14.14 4.64 13.21
C ASN A 59 -12.89 5.49 13.50
N MET A 60 -12.54 5.69 14.78
CA MET A 60 -11.33 6.41 15.17
C MET A 60 -10.05 5.68 14.72
N LEU A 61 -9.96 4.36 14.94
CA LEU A 61 -8.81 3.57 14.51
C LEU A 61 -8.67 3.58 12.98
N ILE A 62 -9.77 3.33 12.26
CA ILE A 62 -9.79 3.35 10.79
C ILE A 62 -9.35 4.73 10.30
N HIS A 63 -9.83 5.82 10.91
CA HIS A 63 -9.43 7.18 10.57
C HIS A 63 -7.92 7.39 10.79
N HIS A 64 -7.39 7.04 11.97
CA HIS A 64 -5.95 7.16 12.24
C HIS A 64 -5.08 6.35 11.29
N LEU A 65 -5.50 5.12 10.94
CA LEU A 65 -4.79 4.28 9.97
C LEU A 65 -4.77 4.93 8.58
N LYS A 66 -5.90 5.48 8.11
CA LYS A 66 -5.97 6.19 6.83
C LYS A 66 -5.08 7.43 6.83
N THR A 67 -5.17 8.26 7.86
CA THR A 67 -4.38 9.50 7.97
C THR A 67 -2.89 9.20 8.04
N SER A 68 -2.46 8.29 8.92
CA SER A 68 -1.05 7.92 9.03
C SER A 68 -0.50 7.35 7.74
N LEU A 69 -1.22 6.43 7.08
CA LEU A 69 -0.80 5.87 5.80
C LEU A 69 -0.73 6.94 4.69
N SER A 70 -1.69 7.87 4.66
CA SER A 70 -1.70 9.01 3.72
C SER A 70 -0.46 9.90 3.87
N HIS A 71 -0.01 10.14 5.11
CA HIS A 71 1.22 10.89 5.40
C HIS A 71 2.49 10.08 5.08
N THR A 72 2.54 8.80 5.44
CA THR A 72 3.71 7.93 5.18
C THR A 72 4.04 7.81 3.70
N ARG A 73 3.04 7.93 2.81
CA ARG A 73 3.27 7.94 1.36
C ARG A 73 4.21 9.04 0.89
N HIS A 74 4.32 10.17 1.61
CA HIS A 74 5.29 11.20 1.25
C HIS A 74 6.74 10.71 1.37
N CYS A 75 7.03 9.83 2.35
CA CYS A 75 8.34 9.22 2.52
C CYS A 75 8.60 8.06 1.55
N PHE A 76 7.53 7.41 1.06
CA PHE A 76 7.60 6.23 0.20
C PHE A 76 6.64 6.34 -1.00
N PRO A 77 6.88 7.27 -1.93
CA PRO A 77 5.95 7.57 -3.02
C PRO A 77 5.70 6.36 -3.92
N LEU A 78 6.71 5.51 -4.13
CA LEU A 78 6.64 4.31 -4.97
C LEU A 78 5.65 3.25 -4.48
N LEU A 79 5.33 3.24 -3.17
CA LEU A 79 4.30 2.34 -2.64
C LEU A 79 2.89 2.73 -3.12
N ALA A 80 2.73 3.92 -3.69
CA ALA A 80 1.51 4.37 -4.37
C ALA A 80 1.50 4.08 -5.87
N GLY A 81 2.65 3.74 -6.44
CA GLY A 81 2.79 3.60 -7.86
C GLY A 81 2.17 2.32 -8.41
N ARG A 82 2.10 2.26 -9.73
CA ARG A 82 1.59 1.11 -10.48
C ARG A 82 2.71 0.47 -11.27
N LEU A 83 2.72 -0.86 -11.29
CA LEU A 83 3.62 -1.60 -12.18
C LEU A 83 3.11 -1.46 -13.61
N ALA A 84 3.97 -0.99 -14.50
CA ALA A 84 3.69 -0.81 -15.90
C ALA A 84 4.84 -1.39 -16.75
N THR A 85 4.58 -1.52 -18.06
CA THR A 85 5.54 -2.05 -19.04
C THR A 85 5.70 -1.10 -20.21
N THR A 86 6.89 -1.09 -20.79
CA THR A 86 7.19 -0.43 -22.06
C THR A 86 7.73 -1.48 -23.02
N GLN A 87 7.11 -1.60 -24.20
CA GLN A 87 7.61 -2.42 -25.29
C GLN A 87 8.54 -1.58 -26.18
N HIS A 88 9.67 -2.16 -26.57
CA HIS A 88 10.67 -1.52 -27.43
C HIS A 88 10.63 -2.08 -28.85
N GLU A 89 11.28 -1.38 -29.79
CA GLU A 89 11.34 -1.77 -31.20
C GLU A 89 12.11 -3.08 -31.45
N ASP A 90 12.96 -3.49 -30.51
CA ASP A 90 13.75 -4.73 -30.55
C ASP A 90 13.03 -5.94 -29.91
N ASP A 91 11.70 -5.87 -29.79
CA ASP A 91 10.83 -6.85 -29.13
C ASP A 91 11.12 -7.08 -27.63
N THR A 92 11.93 -6.21 -27.00
CA THR A 92 12.17 -6.28 -25.56
C THR A 92 11.10 -5.53 -24.74
N ILE A 93 10.96 -5.92 -23.47
CA ILE A 93 10.00 -5.32 -22.53
C ILE A 93 10.75 -4.82 -21.30
N SER A 94 10.57 -3.55 -20.94
CA SER A 94 11.01 -2.99 -19.66
C SER A 94 9.84 -2.84 -18.69
N PHE A 95 10.10 -3.01 -17.41
CA PHE A 95 9.14 -2.83 -16.33
C PHE A 95 9.50 -1.59 -15.53
N PHE A 96 8.50 -0.82 -15.10
CA PHE A 96 8.70 0.35 -14.26
C PHE A 96 7.54 0.55 -13.30
N VAL A 97 7.76 1.40 -12.29
CA VAL A 97 6.74 1.87 -11.36
C VAL A 97 6.61 3.38 -11.46
N ASP A 98 5.39 3.88 -11.66
CA ASP A 98 5.02 5.30 -11.71
C ASP A 98 3.81 5.65 -10.84
#